data_AF-A0A948G464-F1
#
_entry.id   AF-A0A948G464-F1
#
_cell.length_a   1.000
_cell.length_b   1.000
_cell.length_c   1.000
_cell.angle_alpha   90.00
_cell.angle_beta   90.00
_cell.angle_gamma   90.00
#
_symmetry.space_group_name_H-M   'P 1'
#
loop_
_entity.id
_entity.type
_entity.pdbx_description
1 polymer ?
#
loop_
_entity_poly.entity_id
_entity_poly.type
_entity_poly.pdbx_seq_one_letter_code
_entity_poly.pdbx_strand_id
1 'polypeptide(L)'
;SGGKDSLSLLHFLHRRQAFTPLEYSILAVHIDLGDSSLSLKKLEAYFKNRGFKYTVRKLRIPVKDKTCFWCSWNRRKMLFETAAKYKCNKVALGHHLDDIVQTILLNLFFKGEISAMSPKQKLFKGALTIIRPLAYLQEKEIASFARQQKLPLFQYRCPNSLTSKRRKIGGIISDLEKSCPSVKTNIFRSIKRIRKEYLL
;
A
#
# COMPACT_ATOMS: atom_id res chain seq x y z
N SER A 1 -1.44 -7.33 3.78
CA SER A 1 -2.78 -7.57 3.18
C SER A 1 -2.82 -8.82 2.31
N GLY A 2 -1.68 -9.46 2.02
CA GLY A 2 -1.64 -10.68 1.19
C GLY A 2 -1.91 -10.46 -0.31
N GLY A 3 -2.22 -9.24 -0.75
CA GLY A 3 -2.41 -8.91 -2.15
C GLY A 3 -1.10 -8.80 -2.94
N LYS A 4 -1.23 -8.65 -4.26
CA LYS A 4 -0.12 -8.58 -5.22
C LYS A 4 0.94 -7.55 -4.83
N ASP A 5 0.51 -6.36 -4.39
CA ASP A 5 1.43 -5.25 -4.11
C ASP A 5 2.23 -5.51 -2.83
N SER A 6 1.60 -6.12 -1.81
CA SER A 6 2.28 -6.47 -0.56
C SER A 6 3.27 -7.63 -0.72
N LEU A 7 2.89 -8.67 -1.47
CA LEU A 7 3.77 -9.81 -1.73
C LEU A 7 4.93 -9.42 -2.65
N SER A 8 4.67 -8.58 -3.65
CA SER A 8 5.73 -8.05 -4.52
C SER A 8 6.70 -7.18 -3.73
N LEU A 9 6.20 -6.31 -2.85
CA LEU A 9 7.04 -5.51 -1.95
C LEU A 9 7.93 -6.39 -1.06
N LEU A 10 7.35 -7.41 -0.42
CA LEU A 10 8.11 -8.35 0.42
C LEU A 10 9.22 -9.02 -0.40
N HIS A 11 8.89 -9.49 -1.60
CA HIS A 11 9.86 -10.12 -2.48
C HIS A 11 10.99 -9.17 -2.89
N PHE A 12 10.68 -7.94 -3.28
CA PHE A 12 11.69 -6.95 -3.65
C PHE A 12 12.60 -6.58 -2.47
N LEU A 13 12.03 -6.36 -1.29
CA LEU A 13 12.81 -6.05 -0.09
C LEU A 13 13.71 -7.21 0.32
N HIS A 14 13.20 -8.45 0.24
CA HIS A 14 14.01 -9.62 0.57
C HIS A 14 15.13 -9.84 -0.44
N ARG A 15 14.81 -9.82 -1.74
CA ARG A 15 15.81 -9.97 -2.80
C ARG A 15 16.90 -8.91 -2.69
N ARG A 16 16.53 -7.67 -2.34
CA ARG A 16 17.48 -6.56 -2.17
C ARG A 16 18.49 -6.79 -1.03
N GLN A 17 18.17 -7.61 -0.02
CA GLN A 17 19.12 -7.95 1.05
C GLN A 17 20.40 -8.60 0.51
N ALA A 18 20.33 -9.33 -0.61
CA ALA A 18 21.47 -10.06 -1.16
C ALA A 18 22.55 -9.17 -1.82
N PHE A 19 22.24 -7.91 -2.13
CA PHE A 19 23.16 -7.04 -2.90
C PHE A 19 23.14 -5.58 -2.43
N THR A 20 22.58 -5.32 -1.25
CA THR A 20 22.57 -3.99 -0.65
C THR A 20 23.62 -3.94 0.47
N PRO A 21 24.39 -2.85 0.61
CA PRO A 21 25.31 -2.68 1.75
C PRO A 21 24.58 -2.38 3.08
N LEU A 22 23.25 -2.41 3.08
CA LEU A 22 22.42 -2.06 4.23
C LEU A 22 22.03 -3.33 4.98
N GLU A 23 22.36 -3.39 6.26
CA GLU A 23 21.87 -4.45 7.13
C GLU A 23 20.46 -4.12 7.63
N TYR A 24 19.50 -4.99 7.32
CA TYR A 24 18.16 -4.92 7.88
C TYR A 24 17.51 -6.30 7.94
N SER A 25 16.60 -6.45 8.89
CA SER A 25 15.70 -7.60 8.98
C SER A 25 14.30 -7.22 8.49
N ILE A 26 13.55 -8.23 8.03
CA ILE A 26 12.19 -8.06 7.53
C ILE A 26 11.25 -8.88 8.41
N LEU A 27 10.17 -8.25 8.86
CA LEU A 27 9.03 -8.92 9.48
C LEU A 27 7.78 -8.67 8.62
N ALA A 28 7.26 -9.73 8.02
CA ALA A 28 6.01 -9.66 7.27
C ALA A 28 4.82 -9.61 8.25
N VAL A 29 4.02 -8.54 8.20
CA VAL A 29 2.83 -8.40 9.06
C VAL A 29 1.57 -8.53 8.21
N HIS A 30 0.77 -9.56 8.48
CA HIS A 30 -0.56 -9.69 7.90
C HIS A 30 -1.63 -9.30 8.92
N ILE A 31 -2.58 -8.48 8.49
CA ILE A 31 -3.74 -8.10 9.31
C ILE A 31 -4.94 -8.86 8.78
N ASP A 32 -5.39 -9.83 9.57
CA ASP A 32 -6.55 -10.67 9.29
C ASP A 32 -7.83 -9.88 9.62
N LEU A 33 -8.70 -9.73 8.63
CA LEU A 33 -9.95 -8.99 8.67
C LEU A 33 -11.18 -9.92 8.76
N GLY A 34 -10.98 -11.19 9.09
CA GLY A 34 -11.98 -12.25 8.92
C GLY A 34 -11.71 -13.07 7.66
N ASP A 35 -10.45 -13.37 7.40
CA ASP A 35 -10.00 -14.15 6.26
C ASP A 35 -10.41 -15.62 6.40
N SER A 36 -10.65 -16.31 5.28
CA SER A 36 -10.94 -17.75 5.33
C SER A 36 -9.74 -18.52 5.87
N SER A 37 -9.99 -19.57 6.64
CA SER A 37 -8.94 -20.42 7.22
C SER A 37 -8.01 -21.01 6.16
N LEU A 38 -8.55 -21.39 5.00
CA LEU A 38 -7.79 -21.92 3.87
C LEU A 38 -6.83 -20.88 3.28
N SER A 39 -7.30 -19.65 3.12
CA SER A 39 -6.49 -18.56 2.56
C SER A 39 -5.33 -18.18 3.48
N LEU A 40 -5.58 -18.11 4.79
CA LEU A 40 -4.53 -17.82 5.76
C LEU A 40 -3.46 -18.91 5.74
N LYS A 41 -3.87 -20.19 5.73
CA LYS A 41 -2.94 -21.33 5.62
C LYS A 41 -2.04 -21.25 4.39
N LYS A 42 -2.59 -20.88 3.22
CA LYS A 42 -1.80 -20.71 1.98
C LYS A 42 -0.76 -19.60 2.11
N LEU A 43 -1.13 -18.48 2.71
CA LEU A 43 -0.22 -17.34 2.93
C LEU A 43 0.89 -17.70 3.93
N GLU A 44 0.55 -18.39 5.02
CA GLU A 44 1.52 -18.85 6.00
C GLU A 44 2.47 -19.91 5.43
N ALA A 45 1.95 -20.86 4.64
CA ALA A 45 2.77 -21.84 3.94
C ALA A 45 3.78 -21.15 2.99
N TYR A 46 3.34 -20.12 2.27
CA TYR A 46 4.22 -19.32 1.44
C TYR A 46 5.33 -18.63 2.25
N PHE A 47 5.01 -18.05 3.41
CA PHE A 47 6.00 -17.44 4.27
C PHE A 47 7.01 -18.46 4.82
N LYS A 48 6.54 -19.62 5.28
CA LYS A 48 7.40 -20.71 5.78
C LYS A 48 8.33 -21.24 4.70
N ASN A 49 7.80 -21.57 3.52
CA ASN A 49 8.57 -22.14 2.41
C ASN A 49 9.66 -21.19 1.89
N ARG A 50 9.50 -19.88 2.08
CA ARG A 50 10.48 -18.85 1.70
C ARG A 50 11.37 -18.38 2.85
N GLY A 51 11.21 -18.95 4.05
CA GLY A 51 11.99 -18.54 5.23
C GLY A 51 11.68 -17.13 5.75
N PHE A 52 10.50 -16.58 5.44
CA PHE A 52 10.14 -15.24 5.90
C PHE A 52 9.73 -15.26 7.38
N LYS A 53 10.31 -14.36 8.18
CA LYS A 53 9.75 -14.04 9.50
C LYS A 53 8.42 -13.31 9.31
N TYR A 54 7.37 -13.80 9.96
CA TYR A 54 6.04 -13.23 9.80
C TYR A 54 5.24 -13.22 11.10
N THR A 55 4.19 -12.38 11.16
CA THR A 55 3.20 -12.39 12.21
C THR A 55 1.81 -12.06 11.64
N VAL A 56 0.79 -12.72 12.18
CA VAL A 56 -0.60 -12.50 11.81
C VAL A 56 -1.31 -11.81 12.99
N ARG A 57 -1.96 -10.69 12.71
CA ARG A 57 -2.72 -9.93 13.69
C ARG A 57 -4.18 -9.90 13.30
N LYS A 58 -5.05 -10.45 14.13
CA LYS A 58 -6.49 -10.46 13.89
C LYS A 58 -7.11 -9.13 14.32
N LEU A 59 -7.78 -8.45 13.39
CA LEU A 59 -8.57 -7.27 13.67
C LEU A 59 -10.05 -7.67 13.75
N ARG A 60 -10.65 -7.57 14.93
CA ARG A 60 -12.10 -7.77 15.08
C ARG A 60 -12.82 -6.56 14.50
N ILE A 61 -13.66 -6.79 13.49
CA ILE A 61 -14.39 -5.73 12.81
C ILE A 61 -15.84 -5.69 13.37
N PRO A 62 -16.25 -4.64 14.10
CA PRO A 62 -17.55 -4.55 14.78
C PRO A 62 -18.71 -4.47 13.77
N VAL A 63 -19.85 -5.12 14.02
CA VAL A 63 -20.86 -5.44 12.99
C VAL A 63 -21.53 -4.22 12.32
N LYS A 64 -21.69 -3.06 12.99
CA LYS A 64 -22.39 -1.87 12.46
C LYS A 64 -21.48 -0.71 12.01
N ASP A 65 -21.96 0.08 11.03
CA ASP A 65 -21.44 1.38 10.54
C ASP A 65 -19.93 1.49 10.24
N LYS A 66 -19.44 0.54 9.43
CA LYS A 66 -18.05 0.49 9.01
C LYS A 66 -17.76 1.48 7.88
N THR A 67 -17.12 2.60 8.20
CA THR A 67 -16.54 3.48 7.17
C THR A 67 -15.18 2.95 6.69
N CYS A 68 -14.81 3.26 5.43
CA CYS A 68 -13.45 2.99 4.94
C CYS A 68 -12.37 3.64 5.82
N PHE A 69 -12.71 4.77 6.45
CA PHE A 69 -11.87 5.46 7.41
C PHE A 69 -11.58 4.58 8.64
N TRP A 70 -12.62 4.03 9.28
CA TRP A 70 -12.47 3.17 10.46
C TRP A 70 -11.56 1.96 10.16
N CYS A 71 -11.78 1.28 9.03
CA CYS A 71 -10.98 0.11 8.65
C CYS A 71 -9.52 0.49 8.37
N SER A 72 -9.29 1.56 7.59
CA SER A 72 -7.94 2.04 7.26
C SER A 72 -7.18 2.47 8.52
N TRP A 73 -7.85 3.19 9.42
CA TRP A 73 -7.29 3.67 10.68
C TRP A 73 -6.86 2.53 11.59
N ASN A 74 -7.76 1.58 11.87
CA ASN A 74 -7.47 0.48 12.79
C ASN A 74 -6.42 -0.50 12.24
N ARG A 75 -6.40 -0.74 10.93
CA ARG A 75 -5.31 -1.49 10.30
C ARG A 75 -3.97 -0.80 10.48
N ARG A 76 -3.92 0.51 10.28
CA ARG A 76 -2.69 1.29 10.45
C ARG A 76 -2.25 1.34 11.92
N LYS A 77 -3.18 1.53 12.86
CA LYS A 77 -2.93 1.44 14.30
C LYS A 77 -2.28 0.11 14.67
N MET A 78 -2.88 -1.00 14.24
CA MET A 78 -2.35 -2.33 14.55
C MET A 78 -0.99 -2.62 13.89
N LEU A 79 -0.73 -2.07 12.70
CA LEU A 79 0.62 -2.12 12.09
C LEU A 79 1.65 -1.38 12.96
N PHE A 80 1.31 -0.20 13.48
CA PHE A 80 2.22 0.60 14.30
C PHE A 80 2.46 -0.04 15.66
N GLU A 81 1.42 -0.57 16.31
CA GLU A 81 1.55 -1.34 17.55
C GLU A 81 2.43 -2.58 17.36
N THR A 82 2.27 -3.27 16.23
CA THR A 82 3.13 -4.43 15.90
C THR A 82 4.56 -3.98 15.66
N ALA A 83 4.78 -2.89 14.92
CA ALA A 83 6.11 -2.33 14.71
C ALA A 83 6.79 -1.98 16.04
N ALA A 84 6.06 -1.33 16.96
CA ALA A 84 6.57 -1.02 18.30
C ALA A 84 6.91 -2.30 19.09
N LYS A 85 6.00 -3.29 19.12
CA LYS A 85 6.21 -4.58 19.82
C LYS A 85 7.47 -5.30 19.35
N TYR A 86 7.72 -5.30 18.04
CA TYR A 86 8.87 -5.98 17.43
C TYR A 86 10.08 -5.04 17.22
N LYS A 87 10.07 -3.84 17.83
CA LYS A 87 11.14 -2.83 17.73
C LYS A 87 11.53 -2.48 16.29
N CYS A 88 10.57 -2.50 15.36
CA CYS A 88 10.76 -2.08 13.99
C CYS A 88 10.80 -0.54 13.88
N ASN A 89 11.80 0.00 13.20
CA ASN A 89 11.94 1.45 12.97
C ASN A 89 11.36 1.92 11.62
N LYS A 90 10.92 0.98 10.75
CA LYS A 90 10.35 1.26 9.43
C LYS A 90 9.12 0.40 9.17
N VAL A 91 8.11 0.98 8.53
CA VAL A 91 6.94 0.27 8.00
C VAL A 91 6.91 0.46 6.49
N ALA A 92 7.14 -0.64 5.76
CA ALA A 92 7.05 -0.64 4.31
C ALA A 92 5.61 -0.93 3.86
N LEU A 93 5.05 -0.07 3.02
CA LEU A 93 3.70 -0.22 2.46
C LEU A 93 3.77 -0.37 0.95
N GLY A 94 2.99 -1.32 0.40
CA GLY A 94 2.94 -1.63 -1.03
C GLY A 94 2.14 -0.62 -1.85
N HIS A 95 2.20 0.67 -1.50
CA HIS A 95 1.54 1.71 -2.29
C HIS A 95 2.34 2.01 -3.55
N HIS A 96 1.66 1.97 -4.69
CA HIS A 96 2.24 2.20 -6.01
C HIS A 96 1.88 3.56 -6.60
N LEU A 97 2.35 3.86 -7.81
CA LEU A 97 2.13 5.16 -8.46
C LEU A 97 0.63 5.48 -8.59
N ASP A 98 -0.18 4.53 -9.06
CA ASP A 98 -1.62 4.73 -9.22
C ASP A 98 -2.32 5.02 -7.88
N ASP A 99 -1.90 4.42 -6.77
CA ASP A 99 -2.42 4.75 -5.42
C ASP A 99 -2.16 6.21 -5.05
N ILE A 100 -0.97 6.71 -5.40
CA ILE A 100 -0.54 8.07 -5.10
C ILE A 100 -1.33 9.05 -5.97
N VAL A 101 -1.48 8.78 -7.26
CA VAL A 101 -2.28 9.57 -8.19
C VAL A 101 -3.75 9.63 -7.74
N GLN A 102 -4.34 8.50 -7.40
CA GLN A 102 -5.69 8.45 -6.85
C GLN A 102 -5.82 9.29 -5.58
N THR A 103 -4.80 9.26 -4.71
CA THR A 103 -4.81 10.03 -3.47
C THR A 103 -4.71 11.54 -3.73
N ILE A 104 -3.88 11.96 -4.69
CA ILE A 104 -3.78 13.36 -5.11
C ILE A 104 -5.15 13.86 -5.56
N LEU A 105 -5.81 13.14 -6.47
CA LEU A 105 -7.13 13.55 -6.95
C LEU A 105 -8.21 13.48 -5.87
N LEU A 106 -8.15 12.51 -4.96
CA LEU A 106 -9.08 12.45 -3.83
C LEU A 106 -8.94 13.67 -2.91
N ASN A 107 -7.71 14.10 -2.61
CA ASN A 107 -7.46 15.27 -1.78
C ASN A 107 -7.86 16.55 -2.52
N LEU A 108 -7.51 16.67 -3.81
CA LEU A 108 -7.88 17.81 -4.63
C LEU A 108 -9.41 17.97 -4.74
N PHE A 109 -10.13 16.92 -5.15
CA PHE A 109 -11.57 17.02 -5.46
C PHE A 109 -12.47 17.00 -4.23
N PHE A 110 -12.08 16.34 -3.15
CA PHE A 110 -12.97 16.16 -1.98
C PHE A 110 -12.49 16.83 -0.71
N LYS A 111 -11.27 17.38 -0.68
CA LYS A 111 -10.75 18.13 0.48
C LYS A 111 -10.26 19.53 0.13
N GLY A 112 -10.11 19.88 -1.15
CA GLY A 112 -9.54 21.16 -1.55
C GLY A 112 -8.05 21.30 -1.20
N GLU A 113 -7.33 20.17 -1.08
CA GLU A 113 -5.93 20.16 -0.65
C GLU A 113 -5.00 19.66 -1.75
N ILE A 114 -3.88 20.35 -1.98
CA ILE A 114 -2.76 19.85 -2.78
C ILE A 114 -1.86 19.00 -1.88
N SER A 115 -2.20 17.72 -1.73
CA SER A 115 -1.43 16.78 -0.90
C SER A 115 -1.38 15.37 -1.50
N ALA A 116 -0.26 14.67 -1.30
CA ALA A 116 -0.04 13.29 -1.76
C ALA A 116 0.44 12.37 -0.63
N MET A 117 0.67 11.10 -0.97
CA MET A 117 1.39 10.19 -0.10
C MET A 117 2.90 10.26 -0.36
N SER A 118 3.67 10.85 0.57
CA SER A 118 5.13 10.90 0.44
C SER A 118 5.75 9.50 0.38
N PRO A 119 6.72 9.22 -0.51
CA PRO A 119 7.45 7.95 -0.54
C PRO A 119 8.15 7.61 0.78
N LYS A 120 8.56 8.64 1.54
CA LYS A 120 9.19 8.52 2.87
C LYS A 120 8.52 9.51 3.82
N GLN A 121 7.97 9.02 4.92
CA GLN A 121 7.26 9.84 5.91
C GLN A 121 7.71 9.46 7.31
N LYS A 122 8.33 10.41 8.02
CA LYS A 122 8.69 10.25 9.44
C LYS A 122 7.43 10.47 10.30
N LEU A 123 7.24 9.63 11.31
CA LEU A 123 6.17 9.70 12.30
C LEU A 123 6.77 9.71 13.70
N PHE A 124 6.01 10.19 14.68
CA PHE A 124 6.38 10.18 16.11
C PHE A 124 7.78 10.75 16.36
N LYS A 125 8.04 11.97 15.85
CA LYS A 125 9.35 12.65 15.91
C LYS A 125 10.52 11.82 15.34
N GLY A 126 10.25 10.89 14.44
CA GLY A 126 11.26 10.05 13.78
C GLY A 126 11.39 8.64 14.34
N ALA A 127 10.67 8.29 15.41
CA ALA A 127 10.72 6.93 15.98
C ALA A 127 10.24 5.85 15.01
N LEU A 128 9.35 6.21 14.07
CA LEU A 128 8.87 5.32 13.02
C LEU A 128 8.90 6.01 11.67
N THR A 129 9.40 5.34 10.63
CA THR A 129 9.35 5.86 9.25
C THR A 129 8.51 4.96 8.35
N ILE A 130 7.48 5.52 7.72
CA ILE A 130 6.79 4.85 6.61
C ILE A 130 7.64 4.99 5.35
N ILE A 131 7.85 3.88 4.66
CA ILE A 131 8.46 3.86 3.32
C ILE A 131 7.50 3.21 2.32
N ARG A 132 7.49 3.72 1.09
CA ARG A 132 6.68 3.21 -0.03
C ARG A 132 7.61 2.89 -1.22
N PRO A 133 8.33 1.76 -1.20
CA PRO A 133 9.32 1.46 -2.25
C PRO A 133 8.72 1.35 -3.65
N LEU A 134 7.43 1.01 -3.77
CA LEU A 134 6.73 0.86 -5.05
C LEU A 134 6.17 2.17 -5.60
N ALA A 135 6.38 3.32 -4.93
CA ALA A 135 5.76 4.60 -5.27
C ALA A 135 5.96 5.07 -6.72
N TYR A 136 6.96 4.54 -7.42
CA TYR A 136 7.31 4.89 -8.80
C TYR A 136 6.91 3.83 -9.83
N LEU A 137 6.38 2.69 -9.38
CA LEU A 137 5.91 1.60 -10.25
C LEU A 137 4.41 1.73 -10.49
N GLN A 138 3.98 1.43 -11.70
CA GLN A 138 2.57 1.36 -12.06
C GLN A 138 1.98 0.01 -11.67
N GLU A 139 0.66 -0.03 -11.44
CA GLU A 139 -0.06 -1.25 -11.07
C GLU A 139 0.16 -2.39 -12.08
N LYS A 140 0.20 -2.07 -13.38
CA LYS A 140 0.43 -3.06 -14.44
C LYS A 140 1.78 -3.76 -14.33
N GLU A 141 2.82 -3.06 -13.89
CA GLU A 141 4.18 -3.61 -13.73
C GLU A 141 4.20 -4.58 -12.55
N ILE A 142 3.60 -4.19 -11.44
CA ILE A 142 3.47 -5.02 -10.23
C ILE A 142 2.61 -6.25 -10.52
N ALA A 143 1.51 -6.09 -11.24
CA ALA A 143 0.65 -7.20 -11.65
C ALA A 143 1.36 -8.17 -12.60
N SER A 144 2.17 -7.66 -13.54
CA SER A 144 3.01 -8.49 -14.41
C SER A 144 4.01 -9.31 -13.61
N PHE A 145 4.74 -8.66 -12.70
CA PHE A 145 5.70 -9.31 -11.81
C PHE A 145 5.06 -10.39 -10.94
N ALA A 146 3.92 -10.09 -10.30
CA ALA A 146 3.22 -11.02 -9.44
C ALA A 146 2.78 -12.29 -10.18
N ARG A 147 2.36 -12.16 -11.45
CA ARG A 147 2.03 -13.30 -12.33
C ARG A 147 3.27 -14.12 -12.69
N GLN A 148 4.34 -13.47 -13.13
CA GLN A 148 5.60 -14.14 -13.49
C GLN A 148 6.20 -14.93 -12.31
N GLN A 149 6.13 -14.36 -11.11
CA GLN A 149 6.62 -15.00 -9.87
C GLN A 149 5.63 -15.99 -9.25
N LYS A 150 4.45 -16.19 -9.86
CA LYS A 150 3.38 -17.08 -9.37
C LYS A 150 3.06 -16.84 -7.89
N LEU A 151 2.97 -15.57 -7.48
CA LEU A 151 2.73 -15.22 -6.07
C LEU A 151 1.36 -15.73 -5.62
N PRO A 152 1.23 -16.29 -4.40
CA PRO A 152 -0.05 -16.78 -3.88
C PRO A 152 -0.89 -15.59 -3.44
N LEU A 153 -1.57 -14.98 -4.41
CA LEU A 153 -2.36 -13.78 -4.19
C LEU A 153 -3.55 -14.09 -3.27
N PHE A 154 -3.58 -13.39 -2.15
CA PHE A 154 -4.72 -13.38 -1.25
C PHE A 154 -5.58 -12.14 -1.54
N GLN A 155 -6.87 -12.37 -1.78
CA GLN A 155 -7.85 -11.30 -1.99
C GLN A 155 -8.93 -11.36 -0.92
N TYR A 156 -8.83 -10.47 0.06
CA TYR A 156 -9.98 -10.08 0.87
C TYR A 156 -10.86 -9.11 0.05
N ARG A 157 -12.09 -9.51 -0.28
CA ARG A 157 -13.06 -8.62 -0.93
C ARG A 157 -13.75 -7.76 0.11
N CYS A 158 -13.44 -6.47 0.15
CA CYS A 158 -14.14 -5.52 1.00
C CYS A 158 -15.56 -5.28 0.48
N PRO A 159 -16.61 -5.41 1.33
CA PRO A 159 -18.00 -5.15 0.92
C PRO A 159 -18.21 -3.73 0.35
N ASN A 160 -17.51 -2.74 0.91
CA ASN A 160 -17.63 -1.33 0.53
C ASN A 160 -16.71 -0.94 -0.65
N SER A 161 -16.05 -1.90 -1.29
CA SER A 161 -15.10 -1.60 -2.38
C SER A 161 -15.80 -1.00 -3.61
N LEU A 162 -17.00 -1.50 -3.94
CA LEU A 162 -17.75 -1.14 -5.15
C LEU A 162 -18.27 0.31 -5.14
N THR A 163 -18.56 0.87 -3.96
CA THR A 163 -19.11 2.23 -3.79
C THR A 163 -18.05 3.25 -3.37
N SER A 164 -16.78 2.84 -3.27
CA SER A 164 -15.73 3.71 -2.77
C SER A 164 -15.41 4.88 -3.71
N LYS A 165 -15.17 6.07 -3.14
CA LYS A 165 -14.67 7.25 -3.89
C LYS A 165 -13.42 6.93 -4.70
N ARG A 166 -12.58 6.03 -4.20
CA ARG A 166 -11.37 5.56 -4.88
C ARG A 166 -11.68 4.85 -6.20
N ARG A 167 -12.74 4.03 -6.26
CA ARG A 167 -13.17 3.40 -7.52
C ARG A 167 -13.64 4.43 -8.54
N LYS A 168 -14.40 5.45 -8.11
CA LYS A 168 -14.84 6.56 -8.97
C LYS A 168 -13.65 7.30 -9.59
N ILE A 169 -12.66 7.68 -8.76
CA ILE A 169 -11.43 8.32 -9.24
C ILE A 169 -10.65 7.39 -10.19
N GLY A 170 -10.59 6.10 -9.90
CA GLY A 170 -9.99 5.11 -10.81
C GLY A 170 -10.64 5.12 -12.19
N GLY A 171 -11.97 5.19 -12.27
CA GLY A 171 -12.71 5.33 -13.53
C GLY A 171 -12.34 6.62 -14.28
N ILE A 172 -12.36 7.76 -13.58
CA ILE A 172 -11.98 9.06 -14.16
C ILE A 172 -10.56 9.02 -14.73
N ILE A 173 -9.59 8.45 -14.00
CA ILE A 173 -8.22 8.33 -14.48
C ILE A 173 -8.16 7.46 -15.75
N SER A 174 -8.83 6.31 -15.75
CA SER A 174 -8.87 5.41 -16.91
C SER A 174 -9.48 6.06 -18.15
N ASP A 175 -10.50 6.90 -17.96
CA ASP A 175 -11.11 7.64 -19.07
C ASP A 175 -10.16 8.73 -19.59
N LEU A 176 -9.47 9.45 -18.71
CA LEU A 176 -8.45 10.43 -19.10
C LEU A 176 -7.23 9.78 -19.78
N GLU A 177 -6.86 8.54 -19.39
CA GLU A 177 -5.76 7.80 -20.02
C GLU A 177 -6.00 7.53 -21.51
N LYS A 178 -7.27 7.46 -21.96
CA LYS A 178 -7.62 7.26 -23.38
C LYS A 178 -7.17 8.44 -24.25
N SER A 179 -7.32 9.66 -23.75
CA SER A 179 -6.95 10.89 -24.47
C SER A 179 -5.54 11.37 -24.12
N CYS A 180 -5.05 11.04 -22.94
CA CYS A 180 -3.73 11.42 -22.45
C CYS A 180 -3.05 10.23 -21.77
N PRO A 181 -2.31 9.39 -22.53
CA PRO A 181 -1.64 8.19 -21.99
C PRO A 181 -0.65 8.49 -20.85
N SER A 182 -0.18 9.73 -20.75
CA SER A 182 0.76 10.18 -19.72
C SER A 182 0.07 10.76 -18.47
N VAL A 183 -1.27 10.80 -18.39
CA VAL A 183 -2.02 11.52 -17.35
C VAL A 183 -1.59 11.12 -15.93
N LYS A 184 -1.43 9.82 -15.63
CA LYS A 184 -0.98 9.36 -14.30
C LYS A 184 0.40 9.91 -13.95
N THR A 185 1.35 9.84 -14.89
CA THR A 185 2.71 10.34 -14.71
C THR A 185 2.72 11.86 -14.58
N ASN A 186 1.87 12.57 -15.33
CA ASN A 186 1.75 14.02 -15.26
C ASN A 186 1.18 14.46 -13.91
N ILE A 187 0.10 13.84 -13.43
CA ILE A 187 -0.46 14.10 -12.09
C ILE A 187 0.61 13.83 -11.02
N PHE A 188 1.30 12.69 -11.09
CA PHE A 188 2.35 12.35 -10.13
C PHE A 188 3.50 13.38 -10.12
N ARG A 189 3.95 13.85 -11.29
CA ARG A 189 5.02 14.86 -11.42
C ARG A 189 4.56 16.26 -10.99
N SER A 190 3.27 16.59 -11.17
CA SER A 190 2.72 17.92 -10.90
C SER A 190 3.01 18.40 -9.47
N ILE A 191 2.92 17.50 -8.48
CA ILE A 191 3.14 17.85 -7.08
C ILE A 191 4.60 18.23 -6.76
N LYS A 192 5.54 17.90 -7.64
CA LYS A 192 6.95 18.30 -7.54
C LYS A 192 7.28 19.52 -8.42
N ARG A 193 6.38 19.93 -9.31
CA ARG A 193 6.59 20.97 -10.33
C ARG A 193 5.60 22.11 -10.15
N ILE A 194 5.56 22.65 -8.94
CA ILE A 194 4.67 23.77 -8.58
C ILE A 194 5.37 25.07 -8.98
N ARG A 195 4.74 25.84 -9.87
CA ARG A 195 5.17 27.20 -10.24
C ARG A 195 4.62 28.17 -9.20
N LYS A 196 5.46 28.59 -8.27
CA LYS A 196 5.03 29.39 -7.10
C LYS A 196 4.50 30.76 -7.50
N GLU A 197 4.97 31.29 -8.62
CA GLU A 197 4.59 32.59 -9.16
C GLU A 197 3.15 32.65 -9.70
N TYR A 198 2.45 31.51 -9.84
CA TYR A 198 1.02 31.44 -10.22
C TYR A 198 0.12 30.91 -9.10
N LEU A 199 0.62 30.87 -7.86
CA LEU A 199 -0.21 30.53 -6.70
C LEU A 199 -0.95 31.77 -6.21
N LEU A 200 -2.19 31.59 -5.75
CA LEU A 200 -2.98 32.60 -5.05
C LEU A 200 -2.34 32.96 -3.70
#